data_AF-A0A444U1S2-F1
#
_entry.id   AF-A0A444U1S2-F1
#
_cell.length_a   1.000
_cell.length_b   1.000
_cell.length_c   1.000
_cell.angle_alpha   90.00
_cell.angle_beta   90.00
_cell.angle_gamma   90.00
#
_symmetry.space_group_name_H-M   'P 1'
#
loop_
_entity.id
_entity.type
_entity.pdbx_description
1 polymer ?
#
loop_
_entity_poly.entity_id
_entity_poly.type
_entity_poly.pdbx_seq_one_letter_code
_entity_poly.pdbx_strand_id
1 'polypeptide(L)'
;MVDAFCATWKLVDSQNFDEYMKALGVGFATRQVGNVTKPTIIISQEGDKVVVKTQSTFKNTEISFKLGEEFDENTPDDRNCKSTVSQDGDKLVHVQKWDGKETTFIREIKDGKMVMGFPAKSPGFFGDFMCDSPYQLIQSAFQHMKDVDQQPTFMIWTGDSPPHVPANELSTEIVINVISNMTHTIREFFPNLQVFPALGNHDYWPQDQLPVSTNTIYQAVAELWKPWLTTEALSTLSTGGFYSQIVKPNLRLISLNTILYYSPNHATENMTDPAGQFEWLEGTLDTSQQANEKVYIIAHVPVGYLPFARDTTAVREHFNERLVRIFLKYSNVIAGHFYGHTHRDSIMVLLDEQGNAVNSLFVAPAVTPIMGALESQSNNPGFRLYQYDSSDYNLLDIWQYYLNLTEANEEKKPDWKLEYIMTKYFNIKDIQPRSLYELAQRFEKPQSKEFQQYFNNFIYTNTVDLILLYRNGAKSHKDLHVDNNLASFE
;
A
#
# COMPACT_ATOMS: atom_id res chain seq x y z
N MET A 1 -8.56 23.58 24.14
CA MET A 1 -9.80 24.30 24.50
C MET A 1 -10.74 24.26 23.31
N VAL A 2 -12.03 23.99 23.55
CA VAL A 2 -13.08 23.93 22.51
C VAL A 2 -13.17 25.19 21.65
N ASP A 3 -12.68 26.33 22.15
CA ASP A 3 -12.57 27.61 21.44
C ASP A 3 -11.98 27.52 20.03
N ALA A 4 -11.04 26.60 19.80
CA ALA A 4 -10.46 26.40 18.46
C ALA A 4 -11.54 26.00 17.43
N PHE A 5 -12.56 25.26 17.86
CA PHE A 5 -13.67 24.79 17.05
C PHE A 5 -14.80 25.81 16.89
N CYS A 6 -14.85 26.85 17.74
CA CYS A 6 -15.88 27.89 17.69
C CYS A 6 -15.77 28.73 16.42
N ALA A 7 -16.53 28.35 15.39
CA ALA A 7 -16.62 29.02 14.11
C ALA A 7 -17.84 28.53 13.30
N THR A 8 -18.01 29.11 12.12
CA THR A 8 -18.91 28.57 11.08
C THR A 8 -18.09 27.76 10.08
N TRP A 9 -18.51 26.52 9.85
CA TRP A 9 -17.82 25.51 9.07
C TRP A 9 -18.72 25.04 7.92
N LYS A 10 -18.26 25.11 6.67
CA LYS A 10 -19.03 24.69 5.49
C LYS A 10 -18.46 23.41 4.87
N LEU A 11 -19.33 22.48 4.48
CA LEU A 11 -18.91 21.22 3.84
C LEU A 11 -18.26 21.51 2.49
N VAL A 12 -17.00 21.09 2.33
CA VAL A 12 -16.26 21.23 1.08
C VAL A 12 -16.00 19.89 0.40
N ASP A 13 -15.81 18.82 1.18
CA ASP A 13 -15.64 17.48 0.67
C ASP A 13 -16.20 16.45 1.67
N SER A 14 -16.68 15.32 1.15
CA SER A 14 -17.21 14.21 1.94
C SER A 14 -16.96 12.91 1.20
N GLN A 15 -16.32 11.97 1.89
CA GLN A 15 -16.00 10.65 1.36
C GLN A 15 -16.79 9.58 2.14
N ASN A 16 -17.30 8.56 1.43
CA ASN A 16 -17.96 7.37 1.99
C ASN A 16 -19.21 7.58 2.87
N PHE A 17 -19.83 8.76 2.81
CA PHE A 17 -21.05 9.08 3.57
C PHE A 17 -22.21 8.08 3.35
N ASP A 18 -22.40 7.57 2.12
CA ASP A 18 -23.46 6.60 1.84
C ASP A 18 -23.28 5.27 2.59
N GLU A 19 -22.05 4.74 2.64
CA GLU A 19 -21.74 3.47 3.30
C GLU A 19 -21.75 3.63 4.83
N TYR A 20 -21.26 4.76 5.35
CA TYR A 20 -21.42 5.10 6.77
C TYR A 20 -22.90 5.08 7.19
N MET A 21 -23.75 5.82 6.47
CA MET A 21 -25.17 5.89 6.78
C MET A 21 -25.86 4.52 6.63
N LYS A 22 -25.38 3.67 5.72
CA LYS A 22 -25.85 2.28 5.58
C LYS A 22 -25.56 1.46 6.83
N ALA A 23 -24.34 1.56 7.36
CA ALA A 23 -23.89 0.83 8.55
C ALA A 23 -24.67 1.26 9.80
N LEU A 24 -25.08 2.53 9.87
CA LEU A 24 -25.99 3.02 10.90
C LEU A 24 -27.43 2.48 10.77
N GLY A 25 -27.77 1.85 9.65
CA GLY A 25 -29.10 1.33 9.35
C GLY A 25 -30.03 2.36 8.69
N VAL A 26 -29.49 3.44 8.13
CA VAL A 26 -30.29 4.50 7.49
C VAL A 26 -30.82 4.02 6.14
N GLY A 27 -32.12 4.21 5.93
CA GLY A 27 -32.80 3.81 4.70
C GLY A 27 -32.24 4.51 3.45
N PHE A 28 -32.22 3.79 2.33
CA PHE A 28 -31.63 4.23 1.04
C PHE A 28 -32.04 5.65 0.64
N ALA A 29 -33.32 6.01 0.73
CA ALA A 29 -33.82 7.33 0.32
C ALA A 29 -33.15 8.47 1.12
N THR A 30 -33.04 8.33 2.43
CA THR A 30 -32.39 9.33 3.30
C THR A 30 -30.90 9.46 2.99
N ARG A 31 -30.23 8.35 2.65
CA ARG A 31 -28.80 8.36 2.27
C ARG A 31 -28.56 9.13 0.97
N GLN A 32 -29.40 8.92 -0.04
CA GLN A 32 -29.31 9.65 -1.32
C GLN A 32 -29.48 11.17 -1.14
N VAL A 33 -30.41 11.60 -0.28
CA VAL A 33 -30.59 13.02 0.04
C VAL A 33 -29.39 13.57 0.82
N GLY A 34 -28.86 12.80 1.78
CA GLY A 34 -27.69 13.20 2.56
C GLY A 34 -26.42 13.38 1.72
N ASN A 35 -26.15 12.51 0.75
CA ASN A 35 -24.98 12.60 -0.14
C ASN A 35 -24.90 13.90 -0.97
N VAL A 36 -26.05 14.48 -1.30
CA VAL A 36 -26.13 15.74 -2.08
C VAL A 36 -26.26 16.98 -1.19
N THR A 37 -26.40 16.79 0.12
CA THR A 37 -26.60 17.87 1.09
C THR A 37 -25.26 18.46 1.50
N LYS A 38 -25.15 19.81 1.48
CA LYS A 38 -23.96 20.54 1.94
C LYS A 38 -24.26 21.29 3.24
N PRO A 39 -24.14 20.65 4.41
CA PRO A 39 -24.46 21.29 5.67
C PRO A 39 -23.44 22.39 6.03
N THR A 40 -23.92 23.36 6.81
CA THR A 40 -23.11 24.34 7.53
C THR A 40 -23.20 24.03 9.02
N ILE A 41 -22.05 23.83 9.67
CA ILE A 41 -21.95 23.58 11.10
C ILE A 41 -21.51 24.87 11.79
N ILE A 42 -22.23 25.32 12.80
CA ILE A 42 -21.91 26.48 13.61
C ILE A 42 -21.65 25.99 15.03
N ILE A 43 -20.44 26.21 15.53
CA ILE A 43 -20.05 25.84 16.89
C ILE A 43 -19.83 27.14 17.67
N SER A 44 -20.47 27.26 18.82
CA SER A 44 -20.31 28.38 19.75
C SER A 44 -20.24 27.89 21.19
N GLN A 45 -19.67 28.70 22.07
CA GLN A 45 -19.62 28.44 23.49
C GLN A 45 -20.44 29.49 24.24
N GLU A 46 -21.34 29.04 25.11
CA GLU A 46 -22.24 29.85 25.93
C GLU A 46 -22.02 29.49 27.40
N GLY A 47 -21.07 30.18 28.05
CA GLY A 47 -20.65 29.84 29.41
C GLY A 47 -19.94 28.50 29.47
N ASP A 48 -20.49 27.55 30.25
CA ASP A 48 -19.98 26.18 30.40
C ASP A 48 -20.57 25.21 29.36
N LYS A 49 -21.45 25.67 28.48
CA LYS A 49 -22.07 24.86 27.43
C LYS A 49 -21.46 25.13 26.06
N VAL A 50 -21.35 24.08 25.27
CA VAL A 50 -21.04 24.15 23.84
C VAL A 50 -22.34 23.94 23.07
N VAL A 51 -22.59 24.80 22.10
CA VAL A 51 -23.75 24.75 21.21
C VAL A 51 -23.27 24.42 19.80
N VAL A 52 -23.84 23.38 19.20
CA VAL A 52 -23.56 22.98 17.83
C VAL A 52 -24.86 23.03 17.04
N LYS A 53 -24.91 23.92 16.04
CA LYS A 53 -26.03 24.03 15.10
C LYS A 53 -25.62 23.46 13.76
N THR A 54 -26.40 22.53 13.22
CA THR A 54 -26.22 22.01 11.87
C THR A 54 -27.34 22.55 11.01
N GLN A 55 -26.98 23.30 9.97
CA GLN A 55 -27.92 23.91 9.03
C GLN A 55 -27.80 23.25 7.66
N SER A 56 -28.91 22.79 7.10
CA SER A 56 -28.95 22.20 5.77
C SER A 56 -30.29 22.42 5.08
N THR A 57 -30.37 22.16 3.79
CA THR A 57 -31.64 22.18 3.02
C THR A 57 -32.55 21.01 3.37
N PHE A 58 -32.04 19.99 4.06
CA PHE A 58 -32.79 18.80 4.44
C PHE A 58 -33.40 18.94 5.84
N LYS A 59 -32.54 19.16 6.85
CA LYS A 59 -32.95 19.31 8.25
C LYS A 59 -31.96 20.17 9.02
N ASN A 60 -32.49 20.98 9.92
CA ASN A 60 -31.68 21.75 10.86
C ASN A 60 -31.74 21.10 12.23
N THR A 61 -30.60 20.98 12.90
CA THR A 61 -30.50 20.46 14.26
C THR A 61 -29.69 21.40 15.14
N GLU A 62 -29.95 21.36 16.43
CA GLU A 62 -29.22 22.11 17.45
C GLU A 62 -29.04 21.20 18.67
N ILE A 63 -27.80 21.07 19.12
CA ILE A 63 -27.46 20.40 20.37
C ILE A 63 -26.74 21.38 21.29
N SER A 64 -27.00 21.28 22.58
CA SER A 64 -26.35 22.08 23.63
C SER A 64 -25.95 21.15 24.77
N PHE A 65 -24.66 21.09 25.07
CA PHE A 65 -24.11 20.11 26.00
C PHE A 65 -22.95 20.71 26.81
N LYS A 66 -22.65 20.06 27.95
CA LYS A 66 -21.39 20.30 28.67
C LYS A 66 -20.41 19.19 28.32
N LEU A 67 -19.12 19.54 28.26
CA LEU A 67 -18.09 18.55 27.94
C LEU A 67 -18.03 17.46 29.02
N GLY A 68 -18.05 16.20 28.61
CA GLY A 68 -18.00 15.03 29.48
C GLY A 68 -19.34 14.63 30.12
N GLU A 69 -20.42 15.39 29.91
CA GLU A 69 -21.75 15.06 30.43
C GLU A 69 -22.64 14.42 29.35
N GLU A 70 -23.45 13.44 29.75
CA GLU A 70 -24.41 12.78 28.86
C GLU A 70 -25.66 13.66 28.65
N PHE A 71 -26.18 13.68 27.42
CA PHE A 71 -27.40 14.40 27.07
C PHE A 71 -28.24 13.63 26.02
N ASP A 72 -29.52 13.99 25.91
CA ASP A 72 -30.40 13.46 24.87
C ASP A 72 -30.17 14.20 23.55
N GLU A 73 -29.93 13.44 22.47
CA GLU A 73 -29.71 13.96 21.12
C GLU A 73 -30.67 13.31 20.13
N ASN A 74 -31.36 14.13 19.33
CA ASN A 74 -32.09 13.67 18.16
C ASN A 74 -31.24 13.94 16.92
N THR A 75 -30.78 12.87 16.28
CA THR A 75 -29.91 12.99 15.11
C THR A 75 -30.69 13.45 13.87
N PRO A 76 -30.00 14.00 12.84
CA PRO A 76 -30.68 14.42 11.60
C PRO A 76 -31.46 13.31 10.90
N ASP A 77 -31.06 12.05 11.07
CA ASP A 77 -31.72 10.84 10.57
C ASP A 77 -32.75 10.24 11.54
N ASP A 78 -33.22 11.01 12.52
CA ASP A 78 -34.32 10.68 13.45
C ASP A 78 -34.03 9.58 14.47
N ARG A 79 -32.75 9.29 14.76
CA ARG A 79 -32.39 8.44 15.91
C ARG A 79 -32.45 9.26 17.20
N ASN A 80 -33.00 8.65 18.25
CA ASN A 80 -32.91 9.19 19.61
C ASN A 80 -31.69 8.54 20.30
N CYS A 81 -30.68 9.35 20.57
CA CYS A 81 -29.40 8.90 21.11
C CYS A 81 -29.18 9.45 22.53
N LYS A 82 -28.47 8.68 23.35
CA LYS A 82 -27.70 9.22 24.47
C LYS A 82 -26.31 9.57 23.98
N SER A 83 -25.94 10.84 24.10
CA SER A 83 -24.70 11.35 23.54
C SER A 83 -23.80 11.96 24.60
N THR A 84 -22.49 11.88 24.38
CA THR A 84 -21.48 12.54 25.21
C THR A 84 -20.44 13.16 24.29
N VAL A 85 -20.03 14.39 24.59
CA VAL A 85 -18.95 15.05 23.85
C VAL A 85 -17.82 15.36 24.83
N SER A 86 -16.62 14.87 24.56
CA SER A 86 -15.43 15.10 25.39
C SER A 86 -14.32 15.75 24.57
N GLN A 87 -13.42 16.46 25.25
CA GLN A 87 -12.20 16.99 24.65
C GLN A 87 -11.02 16.07 25.01
N ASP A 88 -10.33 15.56 24.00
CA ASP A 88 -9.10 14.78 24.14
C ASP A 88 -7.98 15.49 23.37
N GLY A 89 -7.11 16.18 24.09
CA GLY A 89 -6.10 17.07 23.49
C GLY A 89 -6.72 18.14 22.56
N ASP A 90 -6.35 18.08 21.29
CA ASP A 90 -6.81 18.95 20.21
C ASP A 90 -8.06 18.42 19.48
N LYS A 91 -8.65 17.32 19.95
CA LYS A 91 -9.80 16.65 19.34
C LYS A 91 -11.08 16.82 20.16
N LEU A 92 -12.22 16.91 19.47
CA LEU A 92 -13.54 16.73 20.08
C LEU A 92 -14.08 15.36 19.71
N VAL A 93 -14.31 14.52 20.70
CA VAL A 93 -14.83 13.16 20.56
C VAL A 93 -16.31 13.18 20.89
N HIS A 94 -17.17 12.83 19.92
CA HIS A 94 -18.62 12.77 20.07
C HIS A 94 -19.07 11.32 19.96
N VAL A 95 -19.55 10.77 21.07
CA VAL A 95 -20.09 9.40 21.17
C VAL A 95 -21.61 9.49 21.16
N GLN A 96 -22.28 8.67 20.34
CA GLN A 96 -23.74 8.54 20.29
C GLN A 96 -24.13 7.07 20.50
N LYS A 97 -25.07 6.81 21.42
CA LYS A 97 -25.56 5.47 21.75
C LYS A 97 -27.07 5.37 21.54
N TRP A 98 -27.53 4.33 20.84
CA TRP A 98 -28.96 4.07 20.58
C TRP A 98 -29.19 2.58 20.37
N ASP A 99 -30.29 2.01 20.87
CA ASP A 99 -30.71 0.61 20.62
C ASP A 99 -29.59 -0.45 20.78
N GLY A 100 -28.70 -0.27 21.75
CA GLY A 100 -27.55 -1.15 21.98
C GLY A 100 -26.39 -1.01 20.98
N LYS A 101 -26.47 -0.04 20.06
CA LYS A 101 -25.42 0.37 19.13
C LYS A 101 -24.72 1.64 19.63
N GLU A 102 -23.50 1.84 19.15
CA GLU A 102 -22.68 3.01 19.45
C GLU A 102 -21.95 3.47 18.19
N THR A 103 -21.83 4.79 18.00
CA THR A 103 -20.94 5.39 17.01
C THR A 103 -20.15 6.51 17.68
N THR A 104 -18.91 6.68 17.25
CA THR A 104 -18.01 7.73 17.74
C THR A 104 -17.47 8.46 16.53
N PHE A 105 -17.49 9.78 16.56
CA PHE A 105 -16.81 10.60 15.56
C PHE A 105 -16.01 11.71 16.23
N ILE A 106 -14.89 12.02 15.59
CA ILE A 106 -13.86 12.91 16.07
C ILE A 106 -13.84 14.14 15.15
N ARG A 107 -13.78 15.32 15.76
CA ARG A 107 -13.46 16.56 15.05
C ARG A 107 -12.05 17.00 15.43
N GLU A 108 -11.25 17.33 14.42
CA GLU A 108 -9.90 17.86 14.56
C GLU A 108 -9.73 19.05 13.61
N ILE A 109 -8.88 20.02 13.97
CA ILE A 109 -8.56 21.15 13.09
C ILE A 109 -7.16 20.95 12.51
N LYS A 110 -7.07 20.80 11.19
CA LYS A 110 -5.83 20.69 10.43
C LYS A 110 -5.77 21.78 9.37
N ASP A 111 -4.72 22.58 9.35
CA ASP A 111 -4.49 23.64 8.35
C ASP A 111 -5.70 24.57 8.13
N GLY A 112 -6.37 24.95 9.23
CA GLY A 112 -7.55 25.83 9.19
C GLY A 112 -8.84 25.17 8.68
N LYS A 113 -8.82 23.87 8.42
CA LYS A 113 -10.01 23.04 8.09
C LYS A 113 -10.39 22.20 9.29
N MET A 114 -11.69 22.05 9.54
CA MET A 114 -12.19 21.07 10.49
C MET A 114 -12.41 19.76 9.74
N VAL A 115 -11.66 18.76 10.13
CA VAL A 115 -11.82 17.38 9.69
C VAL A 115 -12.72 16.69 10.70
N MET A 116 -13.83 16.15 10.23
CA MET A 116 -14.63 15.20 10.99
C MET A 116 -14.36 13.82 10.41
N GLY A 117 -14.01 12.87 11.28
CA GLY A 117 -13.86 11.47 10.88
C GLY A 117 -14.17 10.52 12.02
N PHE A 118 -14.40 9.26 11.70
CA PHE A 118 -14.65 8.24 12.71
C PHE A 118 -13.30 7.70 13.18
N PRO A 119 -13.09 7.46 14.49
CA PRO A 119 -11.91 6.73 14.91
C PRO A 119 -11.91 5.41 14.16
N ALA A 120 -10.74 5.01 13.62
CA ALA A 120 -10.52 3.61 13.32
C ALA A 120 -10.96 2.83 14.57
N LYS A 121 -11.94 1.94 14.43
CA LYS A 121 -12.22 0.98 15.51
C LYS A 121 -10.86 0.38 15.85
N SER A 122 -10.52 0.35 17.15
CA SER A 122 -9.23 -0.07 17.70
C SER A 122 -8.49 -1.10 16.85
N PRO A 123 -7.14 -1.02 16.73
CA PRO A 123 -6.37 -1.89 15.85
C PRO A 123 -6.80 -3.35 16.03
N GLY A 124 -7.22 -3.96 14.94
CA GLY A 124 -7.77 -5.31 14.98
C GLY A 124 -6.68 -6.37 15.13
N PHE A 125 -7.08 -7.59 15.44
CA PHE A 125 -6.14 -8.69 15.70
C PHE A 125 -5.23 -9.02 14.52
N PHE A 126 -5.70 -8.80 13.28
CA PHE A 126 -4.93 -9.03 12.06
C PHE A 126 -4.24 -7.76 11.53
N GLY A 127 -4.32 -6.64 12.25
CA GLY A 127 -3.62 -5.40 11.92
C GLY A 127 -4.56 -4.20 11.74
N ASP A 128 -3.97 -3.10 11.30
CA ASP A 128 -4.62 -1.84 11.01
C ASP A 128 -3.91 -1.20 9.81
N PHE A 129 -4.62 -0.44 8.98
CA PHE A 129 -4.01 0.19 7.82
C PHE A 129 -2.96 1.26 8.19
N MET A 130 -2.90 1.71 9.44
CA MET A 130 -1.85 2.61 9.96
C MET A 130 -0.68 1.85 10.61
N CYS A 131 -0.66 0.52 10.51
CA CYS A 131 0.34 -0.33 11.15
C CYS A 131 0.95 -1.30 10.13
N ASP A 132 2.20 -1.67 10.38
CA ASP A 132 2.76 -2.85 9.72
C ASP A 132 2.09 -4.14 10.20
N SER A 133 2.38 -5.23 9.49
CA SER A 133 1.78 -6.53 9.75
C SER A 133 2.08 -7.02 11.17
N PRO A 134 1.06 -7.33 11.99
CA PRO A 134 1.28 -8.17 13.16
C PRO A 134 1.66 -9.58 12.69
N TYR A 135 2.40 -10.31 13.53
CA TYR A 135 2.87 -11.65 13.18
C TYR A 135 1.73 -12.61 12.82
N GLN A 136 0.56 -12.44 13.45
CA GLN A 136 -0.65 -13.22 13.17
C GLN A 136 -1.16 -13.03 11.73
N LEU A 137 -1.04 -11.83 11.16
CA LEU A 137 -1.40 -11.59 9.76
C LEU A 137 -0.49 -12.40 8.83
N ILE A 138 0.83 -12.33 9.08
CA ILE A 138 1.86 -13.04 8.33
C ILE A 138 1.63 -14.56 8.40
N GLN A 139 1.41 -15.10 9.60
CA GLN A 139 1.13 -16.52 9.79
C GLN A 139 -0.16 -16.93 9.09
N SER A 140 -1.20 -16.09 9.09
CA SER A 140 -2.44 -16.39 8.38
C SER A 140 -2.24 -16.46 6.85
N ALA A 141 -1.37 -15.61 6.29
CA ALA A 141 -1.01 -15.64 4.88
C ALA A 141 -0.32 -16.96 4.53
N PHE A 142 0.70 -17.37 5.29
CA PHE A 142 1.40 -18.64 5.06
C PHE A 142 0.51 -19.86 5.28
N GLN A 143 -0.39 -19.82 6.27
CA GLN A 143 -1.37 -20.87 6.47
C GLN A 143 -2.28 -21.00 5.24
N HIS A 144 -2.80 -19.88 4.72
CA HIS A 144 -3.63 -19.93 3.51
C HIS A 144 -2.83 -20.41 2.28
N MET A 145 -1.60 -19.94 2.09
CA MET A 145 -0.69 -20.41 1.03
C MET A 145 -0.44 -21.92 1.08
N LYS A 146 -0.48 -22.53 2.27
CA LYS A 146 -0.34 -23.98 2.43
C LYS A 146 -1.62 -24.73 2.06
N ASP A 147 -2.77 -24.10 2.32
CA ASP A 147 -4.09 -24.70 2.14
C ASP A 147 -4.65 -24.51 0.72
N VAL A 148 -4.02 -23.70 -0.14
CA VAL A 148 -4.45 -23.58 -1.54
C VAL A 148 -4.30 -24.91 -2.29
N ASP A 149 -5.27 -25.23 -3.15
CA ASP A 149 -5.29 -26.49 -3.90
C ASP A 149 -4.05 -26.65 -4.82
N GLN A 150 -3.56 -25.55 -5.39
CA GLN A 150 -2.39 -25.56 -6.27
C GLN A 150 -1.10 -25.37 -5.48
N GLN A 151 -0.42 -26.47 -5.21
CA GLN A 151 0.86 -26.44 -4.49
C GLN A 151 2.00 -25.93 -5.40
N PRO A 152 2.75 -24.90 -4.97
CA PRO A 152 3.82 -24.33 -5.77
C PRO A 152 5.04 -25.25 -5.83
N THR A 153 5.83 -25.13 -6.90
CA THR A 153 7.10 -25.88 -7.05
C THR A 153 8.31 -25.17 -6.44
N PHE A 154 8.21 -23.86 -6.21
CA PHE A 154 9.17 -23.00 -5.51
C PHE A 154 8.45 -21.71 -5.09
N MET A 155 9.06 -20.93 -4.21
CA MET A 155 8.56 -19.63 -3.76
C MET A 155 9.57 -18.52 -4.11
N ILE A 156 9.06 -17.35 -4.47
CA ILE A 156 9.85 -16.11 -4.59
C ILE A 156 9.47 -15.22 -3.41
N TRP A 157 10.47 -14.66 -2.72
CA TRP A 157 10.28 -13.74 -1.59
C TRP A 157 11.11 -12.47 -1.79
N THR A 158 10.49 -11.39 -2.25
CA THR A 158 11.21 -10.17 -2.63
C THR A 158 11.45 -9.18 -1.47
N GLY A 159 11.71 -9.66 -0.26
CA GLY A 159 12.23 -8.83 0.86
C GLY A 159 11.21 -7.95 1.60
N ASP A 160 11.76 -6.97 2.33
CA ASP A 160 11.09 -6.02 3.25
C ASP A 160 10.42 -6.68 4.46
N SER A 161 11.25 -7.19 5.37
CA SER A 161 10.80 -7.87 6.60
C SER A 161 10.65 -6.92 7.79
N PRO A 162 11.62 -6.02 8.09
CA PRO A 162 11.52 -5.09 9.21
C PRO A 162 10.41 -4.04 9.02
N PRO A 163 9.85 -3.49 10.12
CA PRO A 163 8.77 -2.51 10.05
C PRO A 163 9.27 -1.11 9.65
N HIS A 164 8.32 -0.26 9.26
CA HIS A 164 8.50 1.16 9.03
C HIS A 164 8.52 1.92 10.36
N VAL A 165 9.70 2.01 10.97
CA VAL A 165 9.94 2.80 12.18
C VAL A 165 11.15 3.70 11.98
N PRO A 166 11.29 4.79 12.75
CA PRO A 166 12.50 5.60 12.73
C PRO A 166 13.77 4.76 12.90
N ALA A 167 14.83 5.08 12.14
CA ALA A 167 16.05 4.27 12.12
C ALA A 167 16.72 4.07 13.50
N ASN A 168 16.50 5.00 14.44
CA ASN A 168 16.98 4.91 15.82
C ASN A 168 16.21 3.91 16.70
N GLU A 169 15.08 3.37 16.23
CA GLU A 169 14.32 2.29 16.88
C GLU A 169 14.73 0.89 16.39
N LEU A 170 15.52 0.83 15.31
CA LEU A 170 16.10 -0.40 14.78
C LEU A 170 17.61 -0.45 15.03
N SER A 171 18.18 -1.62 14.78
CA SER A 171 19.63 -1.86 14.73
C SER A 171 19.92 -2.97 13.74
N THR A 172 21.19 -3.14 13.34
CA THR A 172 21.62 -4.28 12.52
C THR A 172 21.17 -5.62 13.11
N GLU A 173 21.26 -5.78 14.44
CA GLU A 173 20.86 -7.01 15.13
C GLU A 173 19.35 -7.24 15.07
N ILE A 174 18.54 -6.19 15.29
CA ILE A 174 17.07 -6.28 15.21
C ILE A 174 16.66 -6.66 13.79
N VAL A 175 17.23 -6.01 12.77
CA VAL A 175 16.96 -6.33 11.35
C VAL A 175 17.27 -7.80 11.05
N ILE A 176 18.45 -8.30 11.45
CA ILE A 176 18.83 -9.71 11.27
C ILE A 176 17.85 -10.64 12.00
N ASN A 177 17.42 -10.29 13.21
CA ASN A 177 16.47 -11.10 13.98
C ASN A 177 15.10 -11.17 13.31
N VAL A 178 14.60 -10.08 12.71
CA VAL A 178 13.33 -10.08 11.97
C VAL A 178 13.43 -10.92 10.70
N ILE A 179 14.51 -10.76 9.91
CA ILE A 179 14.74 -11.59 8.71
C ILE A 179 14.88 -13.07 9.09
N SER A 180 15.57 -13.36 10.20
CA SER A 180 15.69 -14.71 10.74
C SER A 180 14.32 -15.28 11.13
N ASN A 181 13.48 -14.51 11.82
CA ASN A 181 12.14 -14.93 12.20
C ASN A 181 11.28 -15.26 10.97
N MET A 182 11.30 -14.40 9.95
CA MET A 182 10.60 -14.63 8.69
C MET A 182 11.11 -15.88 7.97
N THR A 183 12.43 -16.04 7.88
CA THR A 183 13.08 -17.21 7.28
C THR A 183 12.66 -18.51 7.99
N HIS A 184 12.66 -18.52 9.32
CA HIS A 184 12.23 -19.68 10.11
C HIS A 184 10.74 -19.97 9.91
N THR A 185 9.89 -18.94 9.95
CA THR A 185 8.45 -19.07 9.73
C THR A 185 8.16 -19.73 8.37
N ILE A 186 8.80 -19.25 7.29
CA ILE A 186 8.64 -19.84 5.95
C ILE A 186 9.03 -21.33 5.96
N ARG A 187 10.14 -21.68 6.61
CA ARG A 187 10.61 -23.08 6.70
C ARG A 187 9.69 -23.97 7.53
N GLU A 188 9.02 -23.43 8.55
CA GLU A 188 8.04 -24.17 9.35
C GLU A 188 6.79 -24.51 8.54
N PHE A 189 6.28 -23.55 7.77
CA PHE A 189 5.12 -23.78 6.89
C PHE A 189 5.47 -24.64 5.67
N PHE A 190 6.66 -24.44 5.10
CA PHE A 190 7.10 -25.04 3.84
C PHE A 190 8.49 -25.69 3.94
N PRO A 191 8.66 -26.78 4.72
CA PRO A 191 9.97 -27.38 5.00
C PRO A 191 10.68 -27.96 3.77
N ASN A 192 9.93 -28.31 2.72
CA ASN A 192 10.44 -28.93 1.50
C ASN A 192 10.40 -28.00 0.28
N LEU A 193 9.89 -26.77 0.44
CA LEU A 193 9.78 -25.83 -0.67
C LEU A 193 11.07 -25.02 -0.77
N GLN A 194 11.63 -24.96 -1.96
CA GLN A 194 12.76 -24.09 -2.22
C GLN A 194 12.28 -22.64 -2.35
N VAL A 195 12.93 -21.72 -1.66
CA VAL A 195 12.57 -20.30 -1.63
C VAL A 195 13.73 -19.50 -2.21
N PHE A 196 13.41 -18.55 -3.09
CA PHE A 196 14.36 -17.64 -3.71
C PHE A 196 14.11 -16.23 -3.19
N PRO A 197 14.83 -15.83 -2.13
CA PRO A 197 14.69 -14.50 -1.54
C PRO A 197 15.49 -13.43 -2.30
N ALA A 198 15.01 -12.19 -2.25
CA ALA A 198 15.76 -10.97 -2.56
C ALA A 198 15.69 -10.03 -1.34
N LEU A 199 16.72 -9.20 -1.14
CA LEU A 199 16.70 -8.17 -0.09
C LEU A 199 15.84 -6.99 -0.51
N GLY A 200 15.08 -6.44 0.44
CA GLY A 200 14.37 -5.17 0.35
C GLY A 200 15.15 -4.01 0.96
N ASN A 201 14.64 -2.77 0.81
CA ASN A 201 15.33 -1.59 1.34
C ASN A 201 15.22 -1.48 2.87
N HIS A 202 14.20 -2.08 3.48
CA HIS A 202 14.07 -2.20 4.93
C HIS A 202 14.89 -3.35 5.53
N ASP A 203 15.38 -4.29 4.71
CA ASP A 203 16.23 -5.41 5.17
C ASP A 203 17.69 -4.98 5.45
N TYR A 204 17.93 -3.71 5.78
CA TYR A 204 19.24 -3.18 6.17
C TYR A 204 19.12 -2.12 7.26
N TRP A 205 20.21 -1.89 7.99
CA TRP A 205 20.29 -0.81 8.98
C TRP A 205 21.53 0.06 8.79
N PRO A 206 21.39 1.40 8.70
CA PRO A 206 20.11 2.13 8.54
C PRO A 206 19.38 1.73 7.25
N GLN A 207 18.05 1.83 7.22
CA GLN A 207 17.25 1.47 6.03
C GLN A 207 17.75 2.18 4.77
N ASP A 208 17.55 1.55 3.62
CA ASP A 208 17.94 1.99 2.27
C ASP A 208 19.46 1.97 1.98
N GLN A 209 20.32 2.05 3.00
CA GLN A 209 21.77 2.28 2.84
C GLN A 209 22.58 1.00 2.54
N LEU A 210 22.09 0.16 1.64
CA LEU A 210 22.76 -1.10 1.29
C LEU A 210 24.12 -0.82 0.60
N PRO A 211 25.24 -1.34 1.12
CA PRO A 211 26.58 -1.06 0.61
C PRO A 211 26.94 -1.96 -0.57
N VAL A 212 28.02 -1.60 -1.27
CA VAL A 212 28.54 -2.33 -2.44
C VAL A 212 29.49 -3.49 -2.12
N SER A 213 29.76 -3.74 -0.84
CA SER A 213 30.68 -4.78 -0.37
C SER A 213 30.07 -5.61 0.75
N THR A 214 30.75 -6.72 1.06
CA THR A 214 30.34 -7.63 2.14
C THR A 214 30.12 -6.88 3.45
N ASN A 215 29.08 -7.27 4.18
CA ASN A 215 28.70 -6.67 5.45
C ASN A 215 27.98 -7.71 6.32
N THR A 216 27.72 -7.36 7.57
CA THR A 216 27.11 -8.26 8.56
C THR A 216 25.74 -8.79 8.13
N ILE A 217 24.92 -7.97 7.45
CA ILE A 217 23.59 -8.38 7.00
C ILE A 217 23.70 -9.35 5.82
N TYR A 218 24.52 -9.04 4.81
CA TYR A 218 24.74 -9.94 3.66
C TYR A 218 25.28 -11.30 4.12
N GLN A 219 26.20 -11.30 5.10
CA GLN A 219 26.71 -12.53 5.70
C GLN A 219 25.61 -13.27 6.47
N ALA A 220 24.81 -12.57 7.28
CA ALA A 220 23.74 -13.18 8.05
C ALA A 220 22.65 -13.80 7.16
N VAL A 221 22.20 -13.10 6.11
CA VAL A 221 21.19 -13.64 5.20
C VAL A 221 21.75 -14.79 4.36
N ALA A 222 23.03 -14.75 3.97
CA ALA A 222 23.68 -15.90 3.34
C ALA A 222 23.64 -17.12 4.27
N GLU A 223 23.97 -16.96 5.56
CA GLU A 223 23.86 -18.06 6.54
C GLU A 223 22.41 -18.57 6.72
N LEU A 224 21.44 -17.66 6.85
CA LEU A 224 20.03 -17.98 7.02
C LEU A 224 19.44 -18.72 5.80
N TRP A 225 19.86 -18.34 4.60
CA TRP A 225 19.31 -18.86 3.34
C TRP A 225 20.11 -20.04 2.75
N LYS A 226 21.15 -20.53 3.46
CA LYS A 226 21.88 -21.76 3.12
C LYS A 226 20.99 -22.96 2.74
N PRO A 227 19.86 -23.22 3.41
CA PRO A 227 19.01 -24.36 3.05
C PRO A 227 18.41 -24.28 1.64
N TRP A 228 18.36 -23.09 1.03
CA TRP A 228 17.72 -22.88 -0.27
C TRP A 228 18.71 -22.64 -1.42
N LEU A 229 19.92 -22.18 -1.10
CA LEU A 229 20.87 -21.64 -2.07
C LEU A 229 22.13 -22.49 -2.22
N THR A 230 22.70 -22.55 -3.44
CA THR A 230 23.98 -23.21 -3.70
C THR A 230 25.15 -22.39 -3.16
N THR A 231 26.32 -23.02 -3.04
CA THR A 231 27.54 -22.36 -2.57
C THR A 231 27.93 -21.16 -3.42
N GLU A 232 27.75 -21.23 -4.75
CA GLU A 232 28.03 -20.13 -5.67
C GLU A 232 27.07 -18.96 -5.45
N ALA A 233 25.77 -19.24 -5.28
CA ALA A 233 24.78 -18.22 -4.99
C ALA A 233 25.04 -17.53 -3.64
N LEU A 234 25.40 -18.30 -2.62
CA LEU A 234 25.77 -17.79 -1.29
C LEU A 234 27.02 -16.90 -1.35
N SER A 235 27.98 -17.24 -2.22
CA SER A 235 29.21 -16.45 -2.38
C SER A 235 28.90 -15.05 -2.91
N THR A 236 28.06 -14.91 -3.94
CA THR A 236 27.72 -13.57 -4.47
C THR A 236 26.77 -12.83 -3.53
N LEU A 237 25.83 -13.55 -2.90
CA LEU A 237 24.90 -12.97 -1.92
C LEU A 237 25.64 -12.33 -0.74
N SER A 238 26.58 -13.05 -0.12
CA SER A 238 27.39 -12.54 0.99
C SER A 238 28.32 -11.38 0.60
N THR A 239 28.54 -11.17 -0.70
CA THR A 239 29.43 -10.12 -1.23
C THR A 239 28.66 -8.85 -1.63
N GLY A 240 27.54 -9.00 -2.34
CA GLY A 240 26.82 -7.86 -2.95
C GLY A 240 25.30 -7.88 -2.78
N GLY A 241 24.74 -8.87 -2.08
CA GLY A 241 23.29 -8.97 -1.87
C GLY A 241 22.50 -9.54 -3.06
N PHE A 242 23.18 -10.02 -4.12
CA PHE A 242 22.57 -10.58 -5.32
C PHE A 242 23.14 -11.96 -5.66
N TYR A 243 22.40 -12.78 -6.41
CA TYR A 243 22.84 -14.12 -6.83
C TYR A 243 22.03 -14.65 -8.00
N SER A 244 22.50 -15.75 -8.61
CA SER A 244 21.71 -16.54 -9.54
C SER A 244 21.83 -18.02 -9.24
N GLN A 245 20.81 -18.79 -9.64
CA GLN A 245 20.78 -20.23 -9.44
C GLN A 245 19.85 -20.92 -10.45
N ILE A 246 20.19 -22.15 -10.83
CA ILE A 246 19.29 -23.03 -11.56
C ILE A 246 18.21 -23.56 -10.61
N VAL A 247 16.95 -23.27 -10.91
CA VAL A 247 15.80 -23.66 -10.07
C VAL A 247 15.11 -24.91 -10.60
N LYS A 248 15.14 -25.10 -11.93
CA LYS A 248 14.67 -26.28 -12.66
C LYS A 248 15.57 -26.46 -13.90
N PRO A 249 15.62 -27.64 -14.53
CA PRO A 249 16.42 -27.83 -15.74
C PRO A 249 16.12 -26.76 -16.80
N ASN A 250 17.14 -26.00 -17.22
CA ASN A 250 17.00 -24.89 -18.17
C ASN A 250 16.18 -23.66 -17.68
N LEU A 251 15.91 -23.55 -16.38
CA LEU A 251 15.37 -22.32 -15.76
C LEU A 251 16.34 -21.81 -14.70
N ARG A 252 16.87 -20.61 -14.94
CA ARG A 252 17.66 -19.85 -13.97
C ARG A 252 16.81 -18.77 -13.34
N LEU A 253 16.99 -18.57 -12.04
CA LEU A 253 16.51 -17.39 -11.34
C LEU A 253 17.70 -16.48 -11.05
N ILE A 254 17.52 -15.18 -11.28
CA ILE A 254 18.47 -14.13 -10.92
C ILE A 254 17.79 -13.23 -9.89
N SER A 255 18.35 -13.19 -8.68
CA SER A 255 17.92 -12.30 -7.61
C SER A 255 18.83 -11.07 -7.58
N LEU A 256 18.29 -9.93 -7.99
CA LEU A 256 19.00 -8.66 -8.01
C LEU A 256 18.87 -7.91 -6.68
N ASN A 257 19.92 -7.18 -6.32
CA ASN A 257 19.89 -6.16 -5.27
C ASN A 257 19.66 -4.79 -5.91
N THR A 258 18.40 -4.48 -6.23
CA THR A 258 18.04 -3.20 -6.84
C THR A 258 18.06 -2.02 -5.86
N ILE A 259 18.27 -2.27 -4.56
CA ILE A 259 18.41 -1.19 -3.58
C ILE A 259 19.73 -0.43 -3.78
N LEU A 260 20.74 -1.07 -4.38
CA LEU A 260 21.94 -0.37 -4.85
C LEU A 260 21.61 0.76 -5.84
N TYR A 261 20.45 0.70 -6.49
CA TYR A 261 20.00 1.70 -7.47
C TYR A 261 18.95 2.65 -6.90
N TYR A 262 18.45 2.40 -5.70
CA TYR A 262 17.35 3.14 -5.09
C TYR A 262 17.78 4.58 -4.76
N SER A 263 16.91 5.55 -5.07
CA SER A 263 17.25 6.98 -4.96
C SER A 263 17.70 7.42 -3.56
N PRO A 264 17.11 6.94 -2.45
CA PRO A 264 17.57 7.21 -1.08
C PRO A 264 18.88 6.54 -0.66
N ASN A 265 19.45 5.61 -1.44
CA ASN A 265 20.67 4.91 -1.03
C ASN A 265 21.92 5.76 -1.27
N HIS A 266 22.37 6.50 -0.26
CA HIS A 266 23.54 7.38 -0.39
C HIS A 266 24.86 6.60 -0.55
N ALA A 267 24.90 5.32 -0.21
CA ALA A 267 26.10 4.49 -0.32
C ALA A 267 26.54 4.23 -1.77
N THR A 268 25.66 4.47 -2.75
CA THR A 268 25.91 4.22 -4.18
C THR A 268 25.88 5.48 -5.04
N GLU A 269 25.86 6.66 -4.43
CA GLU A 269 25.92 7.93 -5.15
C GLU A 269 27.17 8.01 -6.04
N ASN A 270 26.98 8.51 -7.27
CA ASN A 270 28.04 8.71 -8.28
C ASN A 270 28.75 7.43 -8.75
N MET A 271 28.27 6.24 -8.38
CA MET A 271 28.81 4.98 -8.89
C MET A 271 28.15 4.63 -10.24
N THR A 272 28.93 4.11 -11.17
CA THR A 272 28.42 3.67 -12.48
C THR A 272 27.94 2.21 -12.45
N ASP A 273 28.59 1.37 -11.64
CA ASP A 273 28.28 -0.05 -11.47
C ASP A 273 28.42 -0.49 -10.00
N PRO A 274 27.46 -0.14 -9.14
CA PRO A 274 27.48 -0.55 -7.74
C PRO A 274 27.63 -2.07 -7.58
N ALA A 275 28.67 -2.48 -6.83
CA ALA A 275 29.04 -3.88 -6.59
C ALA A 275 29.36 -4.72 -7.85
N GLY A 276 29.58 -4.08 -9.02
CA GLY A 276 29.77 -4.79 -10.29
C GLY A 276 28.54 -5.58 -10.74
N GLN A 277 27.35 -5.25 -10.21
CA GLN A 277 26.15 -6.04 -10.44
C GLN A 277 25.66 -5.98 -11.89
N PHE A 278 25.89 -4.88 -12.62
CA PHE A 278 25.50 -4.81 -14.04
C PHE A 278 26.40 -5.70 -14.90
N GLU A 279 27.73 -5.60 -14.73
CA GLU A 279 28.69 -6.49 -15.40
C GLU A 279 28.37 -7.97 -15.10
N TRP A 280 28.11 -8.30 -13.83
CA TRP A 280 27.73 -9.64 -13.41
C TRP A 280 26.40 -10.09 -14.04
N LEU A 281 25.40 -9.22 -14.11
CA LEU A 281 24.09 -9.51 -14.70
C LEU A 281 24.22 -9.83 -16.20
N GLU A 282 24.93 -9.00 -16.96
CA GLU A 282 25.17 -9.25 -18.38
C GLU A 282 25.91 -10.57 -18.60
N GLY A 283 26.98 -10.84 -17.83
CA GLY A 283 27.71 -12.10 -17.93
C GLY A 283 26.85 -13.34 -17.57
N THR A 284 25.95 -13.19 -16.60
CA THR A 284 25.01 -14.27 -16.21
C THR A 284 23.96 -14.51 -17.30
N LEU A 285 23.43 -13.46 -17.91
CA LEU A 285 22.48 -13.56 -19.02
C LEU A 285 23.13 -14.11 -20.29
N ASP A 286 24.37 -13.73 -20.60
CA ASP A 286 25.17 -14.33 -21.68
C ASP A 286 25.36 -15.84 -21.47
N THR A 287 25.70 -16.23 -20.24
CA THR A 287 25.83 -17.65 -19.87
C THR A 287 24.52 -18.40 -20.06
N SER A 288 23.41 -17.82 -19.61
CA SER A 288 22.07 -18.40 -19.74
C SER A 288 21.69 -18.56 -21.22
N GLN A 289 21.98 -17.55 -22.05
CA GLN A 289 21.75 -17.60 -23.49
C GLN A 289 22.54 -18.74 -24.16
N GLN A 290 23.82 -18.88 -23.84
CA GLN A 290 24.68 -19.94 -24.40
C GLN A 290 24.24 -21.34 -23.95
N ALA A 291 23.69 -21.45 -22.74
CA ALA A 291 23.17 -22.69 -22.19
C ALA A 291 21.73 -23.01 -22.62
N ASN A 292 21.08 -22.16 -23.43
CA ASN A 292 19.66 -22.24 -23.78
C ASN A 292 18.73 -22.29 -22.54
N GLU A 293 19.09 -21.55 -21.49
CA GLU A 293 18.27 -21.38 -20.29
C GLU A 293 17.24 -20.25 -20.51
N LYS A 294 16.10 -20.35 -19.82
CA LYS A 294 15.21 -19.24 -19.57
C LYS A 294 15.51 -18.62 -18.21
N VAL A 295 15.21 -17.33 -18.08
CA VAL A 295 15.55 -16.56 -16.89
C VAL A 295 14.32 -15.92 -16.27
N TYR A 296 14.15 -16.09 -14.97
CA TYR A 296 13.28 -15.26 -14.14
C TYR A 296 14.13 -14.26 -13.35
N ILE A 297 13.77 -12.97 -13.46
CA ILE A 297 14.39 -11.90 -12.67
C ILE A 297 13.51 -11.63 -11.46
N ILE A 298 14.09 -11.68 -10.26
CA ILE A 298 13.43 -11.20 -9.04
C ILE A 298 14.25 -10.04 -8.47
N ALA A 299 13.55 -9.03 -7.95
CA ALA A 299 14.18 -7.96 -7.18
C ALA A 299 13.15 -7.30 -6.28
N HIS A 300 13.59 -6.42 -5.37
CA HIS A 300 12.65 -5.69 -4.52
C HIS A 300 12.10 -4.43 -5.22
N VAL A 301 12.95 -3.40 -5.41
CA VAL A 301 12.56 -2.15 -6.07
C VAL A 301 12.45 -2.38 -7.59
N PRO A 302 11.30 -2.07 -8.22
CA PRO A 302 11.10 -2.28 -9.65
C PRO A 302 11.88 -1.31 -10.53
N VAL A 303 12.07 -1.68 -11.79
CA VAL A 303 12.37 -0.71 -12.87
C VAL A 303 11.10 0.03 -13.28
N GLY A 304 11.25 1.09 -14.06
CA GLY A 304 10.15 1.88 -14.60
C GLY A 304 9.73 3.03 -13.68
N TYR A 305 8.60 3.63 -14.06
CA TYR A 305 8.01 4.78 -13.38
C TYR A 305 7.02 4.32 -12.30
N LEU A 306 6.97 5.07 -11.20
CA LEU A 306 5.96 4.86 -10.17
C LEU A 306 4.58 5.24 -10.73
N PRO A 307 3.58 4.33 -10.74
CA PRO A 307 2.29 4.59 -11.39
C PRO A 307 1.44 5.67 -10.69
N PHE A 308 1.81 6.05 -9.46
CA PHE A 308 1.14 7.06 -8.64
C PHE A 308 1.90 8.40 -8.57
N ALA A 309 3.07 8.52 -9.21
CA ALA A 309 3.86 9.74 -9.27
C ALA A 309 4.15 10.13 -10.72
N ARG A 310 4.22 11.44 -11.01
CA ARG A 310 4.57 11.92 -12.36
C ARG A 310 6.08 11.92 -12.54
N ASP A 311 6.53 11.42 -13.68
CA ASP A 311 7.93 11.49 -14.15
C ASP A 311 8.97 11.04 -13.10
N THR A 312 8.60 10.10 -12.23
CA THR A 312 9.45 9.61 -11.14
C THR A 312 9.68 8.11 -11.30
N THR A 313 10.94 7.72 -11.50
CA THR A 313 11.37 6.31 -11.50
C THR A 313 11.58 5.80 -10.08
N ALA A 314 11.33 4.51 -9.85
CA ALA A 314 11.50 3.90 -8.52
C ALA A 314 12.99 3.84 -8.11
N VAL A 315 13.88 3.51 -9.06
CA VAL A 315 15.34 3.62 -8.92
C VAL A 315 15.85 4.88 -9.62
N ARG A 316 17.11 5.29 -9.40
CA ARG A 316 17.69 6.46 -10.09
C ARG A 316 17.65 6.26 -11.60
N GLU A 317 17.30 7.33 -12.33
CA GLU A 317 17.04 7.30 -13.77
C GLU A 317 18.15 6.61 -14.59
N HIS A 318 19.42 6.99 -14.38
CA HIS A 318 20.55 6.40 -15.11
C HIS A 318 20.72 4.89 -14.87
N PHE A 319 20.38 4.38 -13.67
CA PHE A 319 20.37 2.95 -13.39
C PHE A 319 19.14 2.27 -13.99
N ASN A 320 17.98 2.92 -13.94
CA ASN A 320 16.76 2.46 -14.60
C ASN A 320 17.02 2.24 -16.10
N GLU A 321 17.58 3.23 -16.80
CA GLU A 321 17.90 3.15 -18.22
C GLU A 321 18.92 2.05 -18.54
N ARG A 322 19.92 1.84 -17.67
CA ARG A 322 20.91 0.77 -17.86
C ARG A 322 20.27 -0.61 -17.70
N LEU A 323 19.44 -0.82 -16.67
CA LEU A 323 18.70 -2.08 -16.48
C LEU A 323 17.76 -2.34 -17.66
N VAL A 324 16.97 -1.34 -18.07
CA VAL A 324 16.04 -1.47 -19.20
C VAL A 324 16.79 -1.85 -20.49
N ARG A 325 17.94 -1.25 -20.77
CA ARG A 325 18.77 -1.63 -21.93
C ARG A 325 19.27 -3.07 -21.87
N ILE A 326 19.70 -3.54 -20.69
CA ILE A 326 20.10 -4.94 -20.50
C ILE A 326 18.90 -5.87 -20.71
N PHE A 327 17.74 -5.56 -20.14
CA PHE A 327 16.54 -6.38 -20.29
C PHE A 327 16.07 -6.44 -21.75
N LEU A 328 16.13 -5.33 -22.49
CA LEU A 328 15.85 -5.32 -23.92
C LEU A 328 16.80 -6.24 -24.70
N LYS A 329 18.11 -6.13 -24.44
CA LYS A 329 19.17 -6.94 -25.09
C LYS A 329 18.97 -8.44 -24.88
N TYR A 330 18.47 -8.86 -23.71
CA TYR A 330 18.29 -10.26 -23.33
C TYR A 330 16.82 -10.69 -23.23
N SER A 331 15.90 -9.94 -23.85
CA SER A 331 14.45 -10.19 -23.74
C SER A 331 14.01 -11.55 -24.28
N ASN A 332 14.78 -12.15 -25.19
CA ASN A 332 14.59 -13.53 -25.67
C ASN A 332 14.91 -14.62 -24.63
N VAL A 333 15.78 -14.31 -23.66
CA VAL A 333 16.22 -15.20 -22.58
C VAL A 333 15.34 -15.03 -21.35
N ILE A 334 14.98 -13.79 -21.02
CA ILE A 334 14.18 -13.45 -19.86
C ILE A 334 12.71 -13.79 -20.12
N ALA A 335 12.13 -14.63 -19.27
CA ALA A 335 10.74 -15.11 -19.37
C ALA A 335 9.77 -14.37 -18.43
N GLY A 336 10.29 -13.62 -17.44
CA GLY A 336 9.46 -12.83 -16.53
C GLY A 336 10.26 -12.07 -15.48
N HIS A 337 9.68 -10.98 -14.98
CA HIS A 337 10.22 -10.19 -13.88
C HIS A 337 9.23 -10.07 -12.73
N PHE A 338 9.72 -10.18 -11.49
CA PHE A 338 8.90 -10.18 -10.29
C PHE A 338 9.48 -9.21 -9.26
N TYR A 339 8.67 -8.22 -8.86
CA TYR A 339 9.04 -7.14 -7.96
C TYR A 339 8.05 -6.98 -6.81
N GLY A 340 8.46 -6.22 -5.79
CA GLY A 340 7.62 -5.81 -4.66
C GLY A 340 7.68 -4.29 -4.45
N HIS A 341 8.09 -3.87 -3.25
CA HIS A 341 8.37 -2.49 -2.84
C HIS A 341 7.17 -1.53 -2.81
N THR A 342 6.41 -1.44 -3.90
CA THR A 342 5.35 -0.42 -4.03
C THR A 342 4.10 -0.73 -3.20
N HIS A 343 3.98 -1.97 -2.71
CA HIS A 343 2.79 -2.50 -2.03
C HIS A 343 1.52 -2.45 -2.90
N ARG A 344 1.65 -2.37 -4.23
CA ARG A 344 0.51 -2.27 -5.15
C ARG A 344 0.57 -3.33 -6.23
N ASP A 345 -0.61 -3.78 -6.66
CA ASP A 345 -0.73 -4.72 -7.77
C ASP A 345 -0.51 -4.03 -9.11
N SER A 346 0.68 -4.16 -9.68
CA SER A 346 1.01 -3.53 -10.95
C SER A 346 1.61 -4.45 -11.98
N ILE A 347 1.35 -4.11 -13.24
CA ILE A 347 1.96 -4.75 -14.40
C ILE A 347 2.68 -3.68 -15.22
N MET A 348 3.81 -4.06 -15.81
CA MET A 348 4.49 -3.27 -16.84
C MET A 348 4.81 -4.17 -18.02
N VAL A 349 4.81 -3.58 -19.22
CA VAL A 349 5.21 -4.25 -20.45
C VAL A 349 6.39 -3.50 -21.03
N LEU A 350 7.50 -4.22 -21.22
CA LEU A 350 8.68 -3.67 -21.86
C LEU A 350 8.52 -3.78 -23.38
N LEU A 351 8.67 -2.65 -24.07
CA LEU A 351 8.61 -2.56 -25.54
C LEU A 351 10.01 -2.36 -26.12
N ASP A 352 10.31 -3.01 -27.24
CA ASP A 352 11.52 -2.74 -28.02
C ASP A 352 11.43 -1.40 -28.78
N GLU A 353 12.53 -1.03 -29.46
CA GLU A 353 12.60 0.22 -30.24
C GLU A 353 11.61 0.28 -31.41
N GLN A 354 11.06 -0.86 -31.83
CA GLN A 354 10.04 -0.96 -32.87
C GLN A 354 8.61 -0.97 -32.29
N GLY A 355 8.47 -0.90 -30.96
CA GLY A 355 7.19 -0.92 -30.26
C GLY A 355 6.61 -2.32 -30.05
N ASN A 356 7.37 -3.39 -30.27
CA ASN A 356 6.92 -4.74 -29.97
C ASN A 356 7.06 -5.04 -28.48
N ALA A 357 6.05 -5.68 -27.89
CA ALA A 357 6.11 -6.15 -26.52
C ALA A 357 7.04 -7.36 -26.38
N VAL A 358 8.09 -7.24 -25.56
CA VAL A 358 9.15 -8.24 -25.44
C VAL A 358 9.25 -8.89 -24.06
N ASN A 359 8.96 -8.17 -22.96
CA ASN A 359 8.93 -8.75 -21.61
C ASN A 359 7.74 -8.25 -20.77
N SER A 360 7.26 -9.13 -19.89
CA SER A 360 6.23 -8.85 -18.89
C SER A 360 6.87 -8.68 -17.51
N LEU A 361 6.49 -7.63 -16.79
CA LEU A 361 7.00 -7.32 -15.47
C LEU A 361 5.83 -7.20 -14.50
N PHE A 362 5.97 -7.80 -13.32
CA PHE A 362 4.90 -7.89 -12.33
C PHE A 362 5.39 -7.34 -10.99
N VAL A 363 4.60 -6.45 -10.40
CA VAL A 363 4.79 -5.92 -9.05
C VAL A 363 3.67 -6.49 -8.18
N ALA A 364 4.04 -7.22 -7.13
CA ALA A 364 3.08 -7.81 -6.21
C ALA A 364 2.69 -6.83 -5.09
N PRO A 365 1.40 -6.82 -4.67
CA PRO A 365 1.00 -6.10 -3.46
C PRO A 365 1.63 -6.75 -2.22
N ALA A 366 1.65 -6.00 -1.12
CA ALA A 366 2.26 -6.48 0.11
C ALA A 366 1.25 -7.24 0.99
N VAL A 367 1.78 -8.06 1.90
CA VAL A 367 1.00 -8.57 3.04
C VAL A 367 0.72 -7.44 4.03
N THR A 368 1.65 -6.50 4.20
CA THR A 368 1.42 -5.34 5.07
C THR A 368 0.36 -4.41 4.48
N PRO A 369 -0.63 -3.96 5.29
CA PRO A 369 -1.64 -2.99 4.88
C PRO A 369 -1.24 -1.55 5.24
N ILE A 370 0.00 -1.32 5.65
CA ILE A 370 0.43 -0.01 6.13
C ILE A 370 0.26 1.07 5.06
N MET A 371 -0.27 2.22 5.45
CA MET A 371 -0.29 3.46 4.68
C MET A 371 0.31 4.60 5.50
N GLY A 372 0.95 5.54 4.82
CA GLY A 372 1.46 6.75 5.45
C GLY A 372 0.32 7.62 6.01
N ALA A 373 0.59 8.40 7.06
CA ALA A 373 -0.41 9.27 7.68
C ALA A 373 -1.01 10.36 6.77
N LEU A 374 -0.35 10.65 5.64
CA LEU A 374 -0.78 11.60 4.62
C LEU A 374 -1.37 10.91 3.38
N GLU A 375 -1.35 9.58 3.33
CA GLU A 375 -1.89 8.79 2.23
C GLU A 375 -3.38 8.54 2.43
N SER A 376 -4.12 8.56 1.33
CA SER A 376 -5.57 8.26 1.32
C SER A 376 -5.88 6.85 0.83
N GLN A 377 -4.84 6.10 0.45
CA GLN A 377 -4.96 4.80 -0.20
C GLN A 377 -3.90 3.86 0.36
N SER A 378 -4.33 2.65 0.67
CA SER A 378 -3.50 1.51 1.07
C SER A 378 -3.71 0.34 0.10
N ASN A 379 -3.38 -0.87 0.53
CA ASN A 379 -3.74 -2.15 -0.04
C ASN A 379 -4.32 -3.04 1.06
N ASN A 380 -5.22 -3.96 0.68
CA ASN A 380 -5.46 -5.11 1.53
C ASN A 380 -4.22 -6.02 1.53
N PRO A 381 -3.98 -6.81 2.60
CA PRO A 381 -2.96 -7.85 2.58
C PRO A 381 -3.15 -8.78 1.40
N GLY A 382 -2.09 -9.00 0.62
CA GLY A 382 -2.15 -9.78 -0.61
C GLY A 382 -0.95 -10.70 -0.81
N PHE A 383 -1.18 -11.80 -1.51
CA PHE A 383 -0.13 -12.64 -2.09
C PHE A 383 -0.61 -13.27 -3.40
N ARG A 384 0.28 -13.84 -4.19
CA ARG A 384 -0.10 -14.41 -5.49
C ARG A 384 0.62 -15.69 -5.85
N LEU A 385 -0.02 -16.46 -6.73
CA LEU A 385 0.53 -17.64 -7.38
C LEU A 385 0.64 -17.40 -8.89
N TYR A 386 1.77 -17.80 -9.46
CA TYR A 386 2.02 -17.74 -10.90
C TYR A 386 1.91 -19.13 -11.51
N GLN A 387 1.20 -19.23 -12.62
CA GLN A 387 1.21 -20.42 -13.47
C GLN A 387 2.19 -20.21 -14.62
N TYR A 388 2.98 -21.22 -14.92
CA TYR A 388 3.96 -21.20 -16.01
C TYR A 388 3.97 -22.54 -16.75
N ASP A 389 4.35 -22.51 -18.02
CA ASP A 389 4.51 -23.72 -18.83
C ASP A 389 5.84 -24.41 -18.49
N SER A 390 5.80 -25.68 -18.10
CA SER A 390 7.00 -26.41 -17.70
C SER A 390 7.99 -26.72 -18.84
N SER A 391 7.59 -26.54 -20.09
CA SER A 391 8.42 -26.84 -21.27
C SER A 391 9.26 -25.67 -21.73
N ASP A 392 8.73 -24.44 -21.64
CA ASP A 392 9.39 -23.23 -22.13
C ASP A 392 9.47 -22.09 -21.10
N TYR A 393 8.92 -22.31 -19.89
CA TYR A 393 8.88 -21.36 -18.78
C TYR A 393 8.17 -20.05 -19.08
N ASN A 394 7.30 -20.02 -20.10
CA ASN A 394 6.44 -18.87 -20.33
C ASN A 394 5.36 -18.77 -19.24
N LEU A 395 5.08 -17.54 -18.82
CA LEU A 395 4.06 -17.26 -17.83
C LEU A 395 2.66 -17.33 -18.45
N LEU A 396 1.79 -18.09 -17.79
CA LEU A 396 0.43 -18.41 -18.24
C LEU A 396 -0.62 -17.57 -17.51
N ASP A 397 -0.52 -17.45 -16.17
CA ASP A 397 -1.55 -16.78 -15.38
C ASP A 397 -1.06 -16.27 -14.02
N ILE A 398 -1.83 -15.38 -13.42
CA ILE A 398 -1.70 -14.90 -12.03
C ILE A 398 -2.99 -15.18 -11.29
N TRP A 399 -2.86 -15.83 -10.14
CA TRP A 399 -3.93 -16.03 -9.18
C TRP A 399 -3.62 -15.14 -7.98
N GLN A 400 -4.32 -14.02 -7.86
CA GLN A 400 -4.13 -13.05 -6.80
C GLN A 400 -5.08 -13.39 -5.65
N TYR A 401 -4.52 -13.48 -4.44
CA TYR A 401 -5.26 -13.71 -3.21
C TYR A 401 -5.16 -12.46 -2.34
N TYR A 402 -6.21 -12.21 -1.57
CA TYR A 402 -6.25 -11.08 -0.65
C TYR A 402 -6.98 -11.45 0.64
N LEU A 403 -6.71 -10.69 1.69
CA LEU A 403 -7.50 -10.68 2.90
C LEU A 403 -8.26 -9.35 2.99
N ASN A 404 -9.58 -9.39 3.09
CA ASN A 404 -10.33 -8.20 3.48
C ASN A 404 -10.04 -7.90 4.97
N LEU A 405 -9.11 -6.98 5.25
CA LEU A 405 -8.63 -6.73 6.60
C LEU A 405 -9.74 -6.26 7.54
N THR A 406 -10.65 -5.42 7.05
CA THR A 406 -11.80 -4.93 7.81
C THR A 406 -12.69 -6.09 8.25
N GLU A 407 -13.13 -6.93 7.31
CA GLU A 407 -13.96 -8.12 7.58
C GLU A 407 -13.24 -9.09 8.52
N ALA A 408 -11.94 -9.33 8.28
CA ALA A 408 -11.15 -10.25 9.11
C ALA A 408 -11.07 -9.79 10.57
N ASN A 409 -10.93 -8.49 10.79
CA ASN A 409 -10.89 -7.90 12.13
C ASN A 409 -12.27 -7.89 12.81
N GLU A 410 -13.34 -7.61 12.06
CA GLU A 410 -14.72 -7.64 12.59
C GLU A 410 -15.15 -9.06 12.96
N GLU A 411 -14.83 -10.05 12.13
CA GLU A 411 -15.17 -11.46 12.33
C GLU A 411 -14.16 -12.21 13.20
N LYS A 412 -12.99 -11.61 13.48
CA LYS A 412 -11.85 -12.24 14.17
C LYS A 412 -11.40 -13.54 13.48
N LYS A 413 -11.47 -13.57 12.15
CA LYS A 413 -11.11 -14.72 11.33
C LYS A 413 -10.40 -14.24 10.05
N PRO A 414 -9.21 -14.78 9.69
CA PRO A 414 -8.52 -14.35 8.49
C PRO A 414 -9.04 -15.13 7.27
N ASP A 415 -10.20 -14.74 6.74
CA ASP A 415 -10.83 -15.37 5.58
C ASP A 415 -10.18 -14.90 4.27
N TRP A 416 -8.98 -15.42 3.98
CA TRP A 416 -8.28 -15.17 2.72
C TRP A 416 -9.08 -15.73 1.54
N LYS A 417 -9.17 -14.94 0.47
CA LYS A 417 -10.00 -15.23 -0.72
C LYS A 417 -9.18 -15.04 -1.99
N LEU A 418 -9.52 -15.82 -3.02
CA LEU A 418 -9.07 -15.55 -4.38
C LEU A 418 -9.73 -14.25 -4.85
N GLU A 419 -8.92 -13.21 -5.07
CA GLU A 419 -9.38 -11.91 -5.56
C GLU A 419 -9.73 -12.03 -7.05
N TYR A 420 -8.79 -12.52 -7.85
CA TYR A 420 -9.00 -12.74 -9.27
C TYR A 420 -7.99 -13.74 -9.87
N ILE A 421 -8.36 -14.26 -11.04
CA ILE A 421 -7.48 -14.97 -11.96
C ILE A 421 -7.30 -14.05 -13.18
N MET A 422 -6.07 -13.63 -13.46
CA MET A 422 -5.76 -12.52 -14.39
C MET A 422 -6.36 -12.75 -15.78
N THR A 423 -6.15 -13.94 -16.37
CA THR A 423 -6.65 -14.27 -17.71
C THR A 423 -8.18 -14.19 -17.80
N LYS A 424 -8.88 -14.78 -16.82
CA LYS A 424 -10.34 -14.79 -16.73
C LYS A 424 -10.90 -13.39 -16.45
N TYR A 425 -10.25 -12.65 -15.55
CA TYR A 425 -10.74 -11.35 -15.08
C TYR A 425 -10.65 -10.29 -16.18
N PHE A 426 -9.55 -10.24 -16.92
CA PHE A 426 -9.34 -9.28 -18.01
C PHE A 426 -9.65 -9.82 -19.42
N ASN A 427 -10.10 -11.08 -19.51
CA ASN A 427 -10.35 -11.79 -20.76
C ASN A 427 -9.16 -11.73 -21.72
N ILE A 428 -7.99 -12.13 -21.23
CA ILE A 428 -6.75 -12.30 -22.01
C ILE A 428 -6.35 -13.78 -22.03
N LYS A 429 -5.58 -14.19 -23.04
CA LYS A 429 -5.21 -15.59 -23.26
C LYS A 429 -4.20 -16.10 -22.23
N ASP A 430 -3.21 -15.27 -21.95
CA ASP A 430 -2.07 -15.53 -21.06
C ASP A 430 -1.53 -14.19 -20.56
N ILE A 431 -0.48 -14.22 -19.75
CA ILE A 431 0.21 -13.01 -19.24
C ILE A 431 1.53 -12.74 -19.97
N GLN A 432 1.65 -13.24 -21.21
CA GLN A 432 2.80 -12.94 -22.06
C GLN A 432 2.79 -11.48 -22.55
N PRO A 433 3.93 -10.93 -23.01
CA PRO A 433 4.09 -9.51 -23.28
C PRO A 433 3.03 -8.95 -24.24
N ARG A 434 2.73 -9.71 -25.30
CA ARG A 434 1.70 -9.33 -26.29
C ARG A 434 0.30 -9.22 -25.68
N SER A 435 -0.13 -10.22 -24.93
CA SER A 435 -1.45 -10.24 -24.29
C SER A 435 -1.62 -9.08 -23.28
N LEU A 436 -0.57 -8.80 -22.52
CA LEU A 436 -0.56 -7.67 -21.58
C LEU A 436 -0.51 -6.32 -22.30
N TYR A 437 0.21 -6.22 -23.42
CA TYR A 437 0.23 -4.98 -24.22
C TYR A 437 -1.15 -4.69 -24.84
N GLU A 438 -1.81 -5.71 -25.38
CA GLU A 438 -3.18 -5.60 -25.88
C GLU A 438 -4.16 -5.21 -24.77
N LEU A 439 -3.94 -5.67 -23.52
CA LEU A 439 -4.68 -5.20 -22.35
C LEU A 439 -4.39 -3.73 -22.03
N ALA A 440 -3.12 -3.32 -22.01
CA ALA A 440 -2.74 -1.92 -21.76
C ALA A 440 -3.36 -0.96 -22.79
N GLN A 441 -3.38 -1.34 -24.07
CA GLN A 441 -4.07 -0.58 -25.11
C GLN A 441 -5.59 -0.47 -24.88
N ARG A 442 -6.21 -1.46 -24.22
CA ARG A 442 -7.62 -1.36 -23.81
C ARG A 442 -7.81 -0.42 -22.62
N PHE A 443 -6.82 -0.26 -21.76
CA PHE A 443 -6.89 0.71 -20.66
C PHE A 443 -6.91 2.16 -21.15
N GLU A 444 -6.18 2.46 -22.23
CA GLU A 444 -6.10 3.81 -22.81
C GLU A 444 -7.41 4.31 -23.44
N LYS A 445 -8.39 3.42 -23.65
CA LYS A 445 -9.68 3.80 -24.20
C LYS A 445 -10.45 4.70 -23.22
N PRO A 446 -11.12 5.75 -23.70
CA PRO A 446 -11.99 6.57 -22.84
C PRO A 446 -13.02 5.71 -22.10
N GLN A 447 -13.13 5.90 -20.77
CA GLN A 447 -14.04 5.15 -19.91
C GLN A 447 -13.82 3.62 -19.93
N SER A 448 -12.57 3.17 -20.10
CA SER A 448 -12.21 1.76 -20.06
C SER A 448 -12.67 1.09 -18.75
N LYS A 449 -13.54 0.08 -18.89
CA LYS A 449 -14.00 -0.73 -17.76
C LYS A 449 -12.86 -1.58 -17.21
N GLU A 450 -12.01 -2.08 -18.09
CA GLU A 450 -10.84 -2.86 -17.73
C GLU A 450 -9.84 -2.02 -16.94
N PHE A 451 -9.65 -0.72 -17.28
CA PHE A 451 -8.81 0.15 -16.46
C PHE A 451 -9.43 0.41 -15.08
N GLN A 452 -10.75 0.62 -15.00
CA GLN A 452 -11.44 0.75 -13.70
C GLN A 452 -11.27 -0.51 -12.84
N GLN A 453 -11.40 -1.69 -13.45
CA GLN A 453 -11.15 -2.97 -12.78
C GLN A 453 -9.70 -3.10 -12.29
N TYR A 454 -8.73 -2.76 -13.15
CA TYR A 454 -7.31 -2.74 -12.78
C TYR A 454 -7.03 -1.77 -11.63
N PHE A 455 -7.57 -0.56 -11.72
CA PHE A 455 -7.40 0.47 -10.70
C PHE A 455 -8.00 0.05 -9.35
N ASN A 456 -9.15 -0.61 -9.34
CA ASN A 456 -9.77 -1.12 -8.11
C ASN A 456 -8.94 -2.21 -7.41
N ASN A 457 -8.16 -3.00 -8.16
CA ASN A 457 -7.23 -3.98 -7.58
C ASN A 457 -5.91 -3.31 -7.15
N PHE A 458 -5.53 -2.22 -7.83
CA PHE A 458 -4.32 -1.45 -7.52
C PHE A 458 -4.46 -0.66 -6.21
N ILE A 459 -5.64 -0.09 -5.91
CA ILE A 459 -5.89 0.69 -4.69
C ILE A 459 -6.86 -0.01 -3.73
N TYR A 460 -6.57 0.06 -2.43
CA TYR A 460 -7.59 -0.03 -1.40
C TYR A 460 -7.77 1.33 -0.75
N THR A 461 -8.98 1.89 -0.79
CA THR A 461 -9.29 3.09 -0.01
C THR A 461 -9.71 2.64 1.38
N ASN A 462 -8.83 2.82 2.37
CA ASN A 462 -9.22 2.63 3.76
C ASN A 462 -10.32 3.65 4.09
N THR A 463 -11.48 3.14 4.45
CA THR A 463 -12.70 3.88 4.80
C THR A 463 -12.53 4.58 6.14
N VAL A 464 -11.66 5.60 6.19
CA VAL A 464 -11.79 6.64 7.20
C VAL A 464 -12.72 7.67 6.59
N ASP A 465 -13.99 7.72 7.03
CA ASP A 465 -14.94 8.67 6.47
C ASP A 465 -14.47 10.10 6.80
N LEU A 466 -13.87 10.78 5.83
CA LEU A 466 -13.42 12.16 5.97
C LEU A 466 -14.54 13.09 5.50
N ILE A 467 -15.05 13.88 6.44
CA ILE A 467 -15.85 15.07 6.16
C ILE A 467 -14.93 16.28 6.37
N LEU A 468 -14.60 16.98 5.29
CA LEU A 468 -13.79 18.19 5.30
C LEU A 468 -14.69 19.43 5.33
N LEU A 469 -14.49 20.28 6.33
CA LEU A 469 -15.21 21.53 6.51
C LEU A 469 -14.24 22.72 6.54
N TYR A 470 -14.55 23.82 5.85
CA TYR A 470 -13.72 25.04 5.82
C TYR A 470 -14.26 26.13 6.75
N ARG A 471 -13.37 26.86 7.43
CA ARG A 471 -13.71 27.95 8.36
C ARG A 471 -14.12 29.21 7.60
N ASN A 472 -15.33 29.72 7.83
CA ASN A 472 -15.74 31.02 7.30
C ASN A 472 -15.44 32.12 8.34
N GLY A 473 -14.68 33.15 7.94
CA GLY A 473 -14.34 34.28 8.81
C GLY A 473 -15.57 35.13 9.12
N ALA A 474 -15.95 35.20 10.39
CA ALA A 474 -16.79 36.26 10.93
C ALA A 474 -15.95 37.06 11.93
N LYS A 475 -15.61 38.30 11.55
CA LYS A 475 -15.06 39.30 12.48
C LYS A 475 -16.02 39.45 13.66
N SER A 476 -15.48 39.47 14.87
CA SER A 476 -16.26 39.73 16.07
C SER A 476 -16.90 41.13 15.99
N HIS A 477 -18.09 41.22 16.57
CA HIS A 477 -19.01 42.35 16.47
C HIS A 477 -18.60 43.59 17.29
N LYS A 478 -17.31 43.95 17.36
CA LYS A 478 -16.84 44.99 18.30
C LYS A 478 -16.08 46.21 17.78
N ASP A 479 -15.60 46.28 16.55
CA ASP A 479 -14.90 47.50 16.09
C ASP A 479 -15.45 48.00 14.74
N LEU A 480 -16.64 48.60 14.80
CA LEU A 480 -17.16 49.53 13.80
C LEU A 480 -16.70 50.93 14.19
N HIS A 481 -15.50 51.32 13.77
CA HIS A 481 -15.21 52.74 13.54
C HIS A 481 -14.53 52.94 12.18
N VAL A 482 -15.32 53.57 11.32
CA VAL A 482 -14.99 54.46 10.20
C VAL A 482 -13.49 54.75 10.05
N ASP A 483 -12.93 54.33 8.93
CA ASP A 483 -12.27 55.29 8.05
C ASP A 483 -12.37 54.87 6.58
N ASN A 484 -13.02 55.74 5.82
CA ASN A 484 -12.99 55.76 4.37
C ASN A 484 -11.57 56.12 3.93
N ASN A 485 -10.96 55.32 3.06
CA ASN A 485 -10.23 55.89 1.94
C ASN A 485 -10.10 54.89 0.79
N LEU A 486 -10.64 55.34 -0.34
CA LEU A 486 -10.37 54.89 -1.68
C LEU A 486 -8.88 55.04 -1.99
N ALA A 487 -8.27 54.04 -2.63
CA ALA A 487 -7.40 54.23 -3.79
C ALA A 487 -7.05 52.88 -4.43
N SER A 488 -7.32 52.82 -5.72
CA SER A 488 -6.78 51.92 -6.74
C SER A 488 -5.25 51.74 -6.65
N PHE A 489 -4.72 50.61 -7.13
CA PHE A 489 -3.91 50.50 -8.35
C PHE A 489 -3.35 49.07 -8.47
N GLU A 490 -3.45 48.54 -9.70
CA GLU A 490 -2.66 47.49 -10.39
C GLU A 490 -2.11 46.26 -9.64
#